data_AF-A0A439Q442-F1
#
_entry.id   AF-A0A439Q442-F1
#
_cell.length_a   1.000
_cell.length_b   1.000
_cell.length_c   1.000
_cell.angle_alpha   90.00
_cell.angle_beta   90.00
_cell.angle_gamma   90.00
#
_symmetry.space_group_name_H-M   'P 1'
#
loop_
_entity.id
_entity.type
_entity.pdbx_description
1 polymer ?
#
loop_
_entity_poly.entity_id
_entity_poly.type
_entity_poly.pdbx_seq_one_letter_code
_entity_poly.pdbx_strand_id
1 'polypeptide(L)' 'MKRYLFSFAALGALMSAGAAHAACGDITLSAFNWQSAEVNTYVDQFILNNGYGCNVSVVAGDTVPTLTSMIEKAQ' A
#
# COMPACT_ATOMS: atom_id res chain seq x y z
N MET A 1 -30.70 18.94 -25.31
CA MET A 1 -29.26 19.22 -25.08
C MET A 1 -28.92 19.50 -23.62
N LYS A 2 -29.59 20.44 -22.92
CA LYS A 2 -29.32 20.74 -21.49
C LYS A 2 -29.48 19.55 -20.52
N ARG A 3 -30.42 18.62 -20.77
CA ARG A 3 -30.61 17.42 -19.92
C ARG A 3 -29.42 16.46 -19.95
N TYR A 4 -28.75 16.31 -21.10
CA TYR A 4 -27.57 15.45 -21.23
C TYR A 4 -26.33 16.05 -20.55
N LEU A 5 -26.22 17.38 -20.55
CA LEU A 5 -25.14 18.11 -19.86
C LEU A 5 -25.21 17.92 -18.34
N PHE A 6 -26.40 17.95 -17.75
CA PHE A 6 -26.58 17.67 -16.32
C PHE A 6 -26.25 16.22 -15.93
N SER A 7 -26.60 15.24 -16.78
CA SER A 7 -26.26 13.84 -16.54
C SER A 7 -24.75 13.56 -16.63
N PHE A 8 -24.04 14.21 -17.56
CA PHE A 8 -22.58 14.09 -17.67
C PHE A 8 -21.84 14.70 -16.48
N ALA A 9 -22.31 15.85 -15.98
CA ALA A 9 -21.73 16.50 -14.81
C ALA A 9 -21.88 15.65 -13.53
N ALA A 10 -23.04 15.01 -13.34
CA ALA A 10 -23.27 14.11 -12.21
C ALA A 10 -22.36 12.87 -12.26
N LEU A 11 -22.10 12.31 -13.45
CA LEU A 11 -21.18 11.19 -13.62
C LEU A 11 -19.73 11.58 -13.30
N GLY A 12 -19.28 12.76 -13.72
CA GLY A 12 -17.94 13.27 -13.42
C GLY A 12 -17.70 13.52 -11.92
N ALA A 13 -18.74 13.95 -11.20
CA ALA A 13 -18.68 14.11 -9.74
C ALA A 13 -18.57 12.77 -9.00
N LEU A 14 -19.24 11.73 -9.47
CA LEU A 14 -19.15 10.37 -8.91
C LEU A 14 -17.79 9.71 -9.16
N MET A 15 -17.11 10.08 -10.25
CA MET A 15 -15.75 9.60 -10.55
C MET A 15 -14.66 10.38 -9.82
N SER A 16 -15.00 11.49 -9.14
CA SER A 16 -14.10 12.20 -8.23
C SER A 16 -14.08 11.59 -6.83
N ALA A 17 -14.19 10.26 -6.73
CA ALA A 17 -13.93 9.55 -5.48
C ALA A 17 -12.56 10.03 -4.97
N GLY A 18 -12.56 10.70 -3.81
CA GLY A 18 -11.36 11.33 -3.25
C GLY A 18 -10.21 10.33 -3.21
N ALA A 19 -8.98 10.83 -3.38
CA ALA A 19 -7.79 10.02 -3.19
C ALA A 19 -7.95 9.21 -1.90
N ALA A 20 -7.93 7.89 -1.99
CA ALA A 20 -7.98 7.01 -0.84
C ALA A 20 -6.69 7.29 -0.04
N HIS A 21 -6.76 8.26 0.86
CA HIS A 21 -5.68 8.60 1.74
C HIS A 21 -5.71 7.56 2.85
N ALA A 22 -4.99 6.45 2.64
CA ALA A 22 -4.59 5.63 3.78
C ALA A 22 -3.94 6.56 4.79
N ALA A 23 -4.26 6.41 6.08
CA ALA A 23 -3.55 7.12 7.12
C ALA A 23 -2.09 6.63 7.10
N CYS A 24 -1.25 7.29 6.29
CA CYS A 24 0.16 6.97 6.18
C CYS A 24 0.86 7.38 7.47
N GLY A 25 1.75 6.51 7.94
CA GLY A 25 2.59 6.71 9.09
C GLY A 25 3.88 5.93 8.93
N ASP A 26 4.45 5.48 10.05
CA ASP A 26 5.62 4.61 10.03
C ASP A 26 5.21 3.18 9.68
N ILE A 27 5.72 2.67 8.56
CA ILE A 27 5.50 1.29 8.10
C ILE A 27 6.85 0.56 8.14
N THR A 28 6.84 -0.67 8.63
CA THR A 28 8.00 -1.55 8.56
C THR A 28 7.70 -2.72 7.63
N LEU A 29 8.48 -2.85 6.56
CA LEU A 29 8.44 -4.00 5.65
C LEU A 29 9.50 -5.02 6.06
N SER A 30 9.20 -6.30 5.83
CA SER A 30 10.13 -7.39 6.07
C SER A 30 10.68 -7.87 4.73
N ALA A 31 11.98 -7.70 4.50
CA ALA A 31 12.68 -8.17 3.30
C ALA A 31 13.12 -9.62 3.50
N PHE A 32 12.52 -10.52 2.74
CA PHE A 32 12.83 -11.94 2.83
C PHE A 32 14.11 -12.29 2.07
N ASN A 33 14.82 -13.33 2.53
CA ASN A 33 16.16 -13.69 2.09
C ASN A 33 16.30 -14.23 0.64
N TRP A 34 15.24 -14.28 -0.15
CA TRP A 34 15.29 -14.67 -1.56
C TRP A 34 15.04 -13.48 -2.48
N GLN A 35 15.73 -13.47 -3.62
CA GLN A 35 15.89 -12.26 -4.44
C GLN A 35 14.56 -11.70 -4.97
N SER A 36 13.57 -12.55 -5.29
CA SER A 36 12.29 -12.05 -5.80
C SER A 36 11.47 -11.31 -4.74
N ALA A 37 11.50 -11.73 -3.48
CA ALA A 37 10.84 -11.00 -2.40
C ALA A 37 11.59 -9.73 -2.03
N GLU A 38 12.93 -9.76 -2.08
CA GLU A 38 13.73 -8.56 -1.86
C GLU A 38 13.39 -7.49 -2.89
N VAL A 39 13.32 -7.84 -4.19
CA VAL A 39 12.90 -6.91 -5.25
C VAL A 39 11.50 -6.36 -4.98
N ASN A 40 10.52 -7.22 -4.67
CA ASN A 40 9.17 -6.76 -4.37
C ASN A 40 9.14 -5.81 -3.16
N THR A 41 9.90 -6.10 -2.11
CA THR A 41 9.97 -5.27 -0.90
C THR A 41 10.42 -3.83 -1.22
N TYR A 42 11.42 -3.68 -2.09
CA TYR A 42 11.90 -2.35 -2.48
C TYR A 42 10.99 -1.64 -3.49
N VAL A 43 10.27 -2.39 -4.34
CA VAL A 43 9.21 -1.83 -5.18
C VAL A 43 8.07 -1.29 -4.30
N ASP A 44 7.63 -2.05 -3.31
CA ASP A 44 6.60 -1.65 -2.36
C ASP A 44 7.05 -0.43 -1.55
N GLN A 45 8.30 -0.41 -1.06
CA GLN A 45 8.88 0.74 -0.38
C GLN A 45 8.84 2.00 -1.26
N PHE A 46 9.24 1.88 -2.53
CA PHE A 46 9.22 2.99 -3.47
C PHE A 46 7.80 3.56 -3.65
N ILE A 47 6.81 2.68 -3.84
CA ILE A 47 5.41 3.07 -4.03
C ILE A 47 4.86 3.74 -2.77
N LEU A 48 5.12 3.18 -1.58
CA LEU A 48 4.60 3.72 -0.33
C LEU A 48 5.23 5.07 0.03
N ASN A 49 6.55 5.23 -0.17
CA ASN A 49 7.23 6.50 0.07
C ASN A 49 6.78 7.59 -0.91
N ASN A 50 6.74 7.29 -2.21
CA ASN A 50 6.56 8.31 -3.25
C ASN A 50 5.11 8.45 -3.74
N GLY A 51 4.32 7.38 -3.68
CA GLY A 51 2.93 7.35 -4.11
C GLY A 51 1.94 7.65 -2.99
N TYR A 52 2.27 7.26 -1.76
CA TYR A 52 1.37 7.41 -0.60
C TYR A 52 1.90 8.37 0.48
N GLY A 53 3.19 8.72 0.48
CA GLY A 53 3.78 9.62 1.47
C GLY A 53 4.01 8.98 2.85
N CYS A 54 4.12 7.66 2.90
CA CYS A 54 4.45 6.93 4.13
C CYS A 54 5.95 7.04 4.47
N ASN A 55 6.29 6.83 5.75
CA ASN A 55 7.68 6.65 6.18
C ASN A 55 7.97 5.14 6.30
N VAL A 56 8.66 4.57 5.30
CA VAL A 56 8.86 3.13 5.23
C VAL A 56 10.28 2.70 5.58
N SER A 57 10.40 1.88 6.62
CA SER A 57 11.63 1.16 6.97
C SER A 57 11.58 -0.31 6.54
N VAL A 58 12.75 -0.93 6.37
CA VAL A 58 12.88 -2.34 5.97
C VAL A 58 13.72 -3.06 7.03
N VAL A 59 13.25 -4.24 7.45
CA VAL A 59 13.98 -5.16 8.34
C VAL A 59 14.17 -6.51 7.66
N ALA A 60 15.18 -7.27 8.09
CA ALA A 60 15.39 -8.61 7.57
C ALA A 60 14.27 -9.57 8.01
N GLY A 61 13.81 -10.40 7.08
CA GLY A 61 12.73 -11.37 7.27
C GLY A 61 13.05 -12.75 6.73
N ASP A 62 12.31 -13.75 7.22
CA ASP A 62 12.29 -15.11 6.69
C ASP A 62 10.92 -15.74 7.01
N THR A 63 10.44 -16.62 6.14
CA THR A 63 9.16 -17.33 6.26
C THR A 63 9.02 -18.07 7.58
N VAL A 64 10.03 -18.85 7.98
CA VAL A 64 9.93 -19.70 9.17
C VAL A 64 9.79 -18.88 10.47
N PRO A 65 10.68 -17.93 10.80
CA PRO A 65 10.54 -17.13 12.01
C PRO A 65 9.33 -16.19 11.96
N THR A 66 8.93 -15.70 10.78
CA THR A 66 7.71 -14.89 10.64
C THR A 66 6.46 -15.70 10.99
N LEU A 67 6.28 -16.87 10.37
CA LEU A 67 5.15 -17.74 10.66
C LEU A 67 5.14 -18.20 12.12
N THR A 68 6.31 -18.57 12.65
CA THR A 68 6.44 -18.93 14.07
C THR A 68 6.01 -17.77 14.96
N SER A 69 6.45 -16.54 14.68
CA SER A 69 6.05 -15.37 15.46
C SER A 69 4.55 -15.09 15.38
N MET A 70 3.92 -15.24 14.21
CA MET A 70 2.47 -15.03 14.06
C MET A 70 1.66 -16.06 14.88
N ILE A 71 2.10 -17.32 14.87
CA ILE A 71 1.45 -18.40 15.61
C ILE A 71 1.65 -18.20 17.13
N GLU A 72 2.90 -18.00 17.56
CA GLU A 72 3.26 -18.00 18.98
C GLU A 72 2.90 -16.68 19.68
N LYS A 73 2.92 -15.54 18.97
CA LYS A 73 2.65 -14.23 19.57
C LYS A 73 1.24 -13.71 19.32
N ALA A 74 0.41 -14.43 18.55
CA ALA A 74 -0.90 -13.98 18.10
C ALA A 74 -0.89 -12.52 17.56
N GLN A 75 0.18 -12.19 16.83
CA GLN A 75 0.33 -10.93 16.10
C GLN A 75 -0.28 -11.04 14.71
#